data_AF-A0A379D9M7-F1
#
_entry.id   AF-A0A379D9M7-F1
#
_cell.length_a   1.000
_cell.length_b   1.000
_cell.length_c   1.000
_cell.angle_alpha   90.00
_cell.angle_beta   90.00
_cell.angle_gamma   90.00
#
_symmetry.space_group_name_H-M   'P 1'
#
loop_
_entity.id
_entity.type
_entity.pdbx_description
1 polymer ?
#
loop_
_entity_poly.entity_id
_entity_poly.type
_entity_poly.pdbx_seq_one_letter_code
_entity_poly.pdbx_strand_id
1 'polypeptide(L)'
;MSVWRKRKLKTYEDLPELRRQAFVDCIMNKSLEDSIVGIFGNVNEPLIYAYGLHTVPMEGLDSHIFSFGEYDGCDLVKSTIIYLKTEKCPLLFSAKMYVVEDFCDHFIESLQGETEKPICVYRNEDELKLILEEVYKREYSKELHEIAIEEFKKMDLALNKLHISNLSGREIFEVEFFSRYLIDIKERRKFLEETVEKLDLYDCDRITVTAVCPGGIYRAIDSDLNTIRYGIKRDIDNPIFTCKGCFMGKIKFNY
;
A
#
# COMPACT_ATOMS: atom_id res chain seq x y z
N MET A 1 -6.50 17.88 -14.93
CA MET A 1 -7.85 17.80 -14.32
C MET A 1 -8.00 16.43 -13.67
N SER A 2 -7.55 16.23 -12.42
CA SER A 2 -7.52 14.89 -11.78
C SER A 2 -8.93 14.35 -11.48
N VAL A 3 -9.12 13.06 -11.75
CA VAL A 3 -10.39 12.35 -11.90
C VAL A 3 -10.56 11.42 -10.69
N TRP A 4 -11.22 11.86 -9.62
CA TRP A 4 -12.42 11.09 -9.21
C TRP A 4 -13.63 11.30 -10.17
N ARG A 5 -13.46 12.21 -11.14
CA ARG A 5 -14.44 12.98 -11.98
C ARG A 5 -15.56 12.26 -12.75
N LYS A 6 -15.85 10.97 -12.58
CA LYS A 6 -17.13 10.39 -13.09
C LYS A 6 -17.80 9.36 -12.21
N ARG A 7 -17.12 8.79 -11.20
CA ARG A 7 -17.73 7.91 -10.19
C ARG A 7 -17.47 8.53 -8.83
N LYS A 8 -18.48 9.21 -8.28
CA LYS A 8 -18.49 9.50 -6.84
C LYS A 8 -18.48 8.13 -6.15
N LEU A 9 -17.41 7.80 -5.43
CA LEU A 9 -17.48 6.74 -4.42
C LEU A 9 -18.68 7.09 -3.53
N LYS A 10 -19.62 6.15 -3.42
CA LYS A 10 -20.85 6.38 -2.66
C LYS A 10 -20.67 5.94 -1.22
N THR A 11 -19.81 4.94 -1.01
CA THR A 11 -19.50 4.34 0.29
C THR A 11 -18.02 4.00 0.38
N TYR A 12 -17.52 3.72 1.58
CA TYR A 12 -16.16 3.23 1.79
C TYR A 12 -15.91 1.87 1.13
N GLU A 13 -16.95 1.06 0.91
CA GLU A 13 -16.85 -0.24 0.22
C GLU A 13 -16.44 -0.10 -1.25
N ASP A 14 -16.58 1.09 -1.84
CA ASP A 14 -16.15 1.38 -3.21
C ASP A 14 -14.64 1.67 -3.29
N LEU A 15 -13.95 1.90 -2.17
CA LEU A 15 -12.52 2.27 -2.14
C LEU A 15 -11.56 1.27 -2.82
N PRO A 16 -11.80 -0.05 -2.82
CA PRO A 16 -10.99 -0.97 -3.62
C PRO A 16 -10.94 -0.64 -5.12
N GLU A 17 -11.89 0.14 -5.64
CA GLU A 17 -11.86 0.64 -7.03
C GLU A 17 -10.68 1.58 -7.29
N LEU A 18 -10.14 2.25 -6.27
CA LEU A 18 -8.93 3.07 -6.39
C LEU A 18 -7.75 2.27 -6.93
N ARG A 19 -7.61 1.02 -6.47
CA ARG A 19 -6.57 0.12 -6.99
C ARG A 19 -6.73 -0.09 -8.49
N ARG A 20 -7.97 -0.25 -8.98
CA ARG A 20 -8.24 -0.43 -10.42
C ARG A 20 -7.98 0.87 -11.19
N GLN A 21 -8.28 2.03 -10.62
CA GLN A 21 -7.99 3.33 -11.24
C GLN A 21 -6.48 3.56 -11.37
N ALA A 22 -5.73 3.23 -10.33
CA ALA A 22 -4.27 3.28 -10.35
C ALA A 22 -3.66 2.46 -11.49
N PHE A 23 -4.33 1.42 -11.99
CA PHE A 23 -3.86 0.66 -13.15
C PHE A 23 -3.71 1.58 -14.37
N VAL A 24 -4.70 2.42 -14.62
CA VAL A 24 -4.70 3.36 -15.75
C VAL A 24 -3.60 4.39 -15.56
N ASP A 25 -3.53 5.01 -14.38
CA ASP A 25 -2.55 6.05 -14.09
C ASP A 25 -1.11 5.51 -14.18
N CYS A 26 -0.88 4.29 -13.70
CA CYS A 26 0.44 3.64 -13.78
C CYS A 26 0.84 3.31 -15.23
N ILE A 27 -0.08 2.81 -16.05
CA ILE A 27 0.22 2.52 -17.47
C ILE A 27 0.54 3.81 -18.23
N MET A 28 -0.22 4.88 -17.97
CA MET A 28 0.03 6.19 -18.58
C MET A 28 1.39 6.75 -18.17
N ASN A 29 1.72 6.72 -16.88
CA ASN A 29 3.02 7.16 -16.37
C ASN A 29 4.18 6.30 -16.88
N LYS A 30 4.01 4.97 -16.94
CA LYS A 30 5.00 4.06 -17.53
C LYS A 30 5.35 4.46 -18.97
N SER A 31 4.33 4.86 -19.74
CA SER A 31 4.49 5.19 -21.17
C SER A 31 5.07 6.60 -21.40
N LEU A 32 4.85 7.54 -20.48
CA LEU A 32 5.25 8.94 -20.63
C LEU A 32 6.61 9.23 -19.99
N GLU A 33 6.81 8.79 -18.75
CA GLU A 33 7.95 9.20 -17.92
C GLU A 33 8.67 8.04 -17.23
N ASP A 34 8.09 6.84 -17.28
CA ASP A 34 8.59 5.63 -16.64
C ASP A 34 8.94 5.87 -15.16
N SER A 35 8.00 6.49 -14.43
CA SER A 35 8.18 7.11 -13.11
C SER A 35 7.59 6.33 -11.92
N ILE A 36 7.08 5.11 -12.16
CA ILE A 36 6.40 4.30 -11.13
C ILE A 36 7.41 3.44 -10.36
N VAL A 37 7.40 3.58 -9.04
CA VAL A 37 8.10 2.72 -8.06
C VAL A 37 7.06 1.86 -7.36
N GLY A 38 7.17 0.54 -7.49
CA GLY A 38 6.32 -0.37 -6.72
C GLY A 38 6.85 -0.52 -5.29
N ILE A 39 5.99 -0.45 -4.30
CA ILE A 39 6.38 -0.57 -2.89
C ILE A 39 5.69 -1.76 -2.21
N PHE A 40 6.42 -2.40 -1.29
CA PHE A 40 5.91 -3.46 -0.43
C PHE A 40 6.25 -3.12 1.03
N GLY A 41 5.24 -3.01 1.88
CA GLY A 41 5.40 -2.52 3.26
C GLY A 41 5.58 -0.99 3.38
N ASN A 42 6.25 -0.58 4.46
CA ASN A 42 6.51 0.82 4.79
C ASN A 42 7.93 1.24 4.37
N VAL A 43 8.01 2.30 3.57
CA VAL A 43 9.28 2.86 3.07
C VAL A 43 9.22 4.39 3.16
N ASN A 44 10.36 5.07 3.03
CA ASN A 44 10.37 6.54 2.98
C ASN A 44 9.85 7.04 1.61
N GLU A 45 8.52 7.10 1.49
CA GLU A 45 7.83 7.61 0.30
C GLU A 45 8.20 9.08 -0.02
N PRO A 46 8.26 10.04 0.93
CA PRO A 46 8.71 11.41 0.65
C PRO A 46 10.05 11.49 -0.10
N LEU A 47 11.01 10.64 0.27
CA LEU A 47 12.30 10.57 -0.40
C LEU A 47 12.18 10.07 -1.85
N ILE A 48 11.28 9.13 -2.13
CA ILE A 48 11.00 8.67 -3.50
C ILE A 48 10.39 9.81 -4.33
N TYR A 49 9.44 10.56 -3.77
CA TYR A 49 8.86 11.73 -4.42
C TYR A 49 9.87 12.85 -4.69
N ALA A 50 10.98 12.92 -3.95
CA ALA A 50 12.07 13.88 -4.18
C ALA A 50 12.73 13.71 -5.57
N TYR A 51 12.59 12.55 -6.20
CA TYR A 51 13.07 12.27 -7.56
C TYR A 51 11.97 12.45 -8.63
N GLY A 52 10.83 13.04 -8.27
CA GLY A 52 9.66 13.17 -9.15
C GLY A 52 9.04 11.83 -9.52
N LEU A 53 9.17 10.83 -8.65
CA LEU A 53 8.64 9.47 -8.84
C LEU A 53 7.35 9.28 -8.05
N HIS A 54 6.57 8.27 -8.44
CA HIS A 54 5.32 7.91 -7.78
C HIS A 54 5.42 6.54 -7.12
N THR A 55 4.92 6.43 -5.88
CA THR A 55 4.85 5.18 -5.12
C THR A 55 3.50 4.52 -5.27
N VAL A 56 3.49 3.18 -5.38
CA VAL A 56 2.25 2.39 -5.47
C VAL A 56 2.40 1.07 -4.71
N PRO A 57 1.49 0.73 -3.78
CA PRO A 57 1.51 -0.56 -3.11
C PRO A 57 1.25 -1.72 -4.08
N MET A 58 2.13 -2.72 -4.07
CA MET A 58 2.12 -3.83 -5.04
C MET A 58 1.76 -5.19 -4.44
N GLU A 59 1.41 -5.23 -3.16
CA GLU A 59 1.00 -6.44 -2.45
C GLU A 59 -0.20 -7.11 -3.14
N GLY A 60 -0.16 -8.44 -3.27
CA GLY A 60 -1.32 -9.24 -3.64
C GLY A 60 -2.37 -9.21 -2.54
N LEU A 61 -3.65 -9.10 -2.92
CA LEU A 61 -4.76 -8.83 -2.00
C LEU A 61 -5.93 -9.83 -2.14
N ASP A 62 -5.84 -10.81 -3.04
CA ASP A 62 -6.93 -11.73 -3.31
C ASP A 62 -6.43 -13.11 -3.73
N SER A 63 -7.19 -14.14 -3.36
CA SER A 63 -6.93 -15.55 -3.65
C SER A 63 -7.46 -16.00 -5.02
N HIS A 64 -8.23 -15.17 -5.73
CA HIS A 64 -8.78 -15.53 -7.05
C HIS A 64 -7.65 -15.85 -8.06
N ILE A 65 -6.51 -15.18 -7.91
CA ILE A 65 -5.32 -15.42 -8.74
C ILE A 65 -4.77 -16.85 -8.62
N PHE A 66 -5.06 -17.57 -7.53
CA PHE A 66 -4.58 -18.95 -7.31
C PHE A 66 -5.12 -19.93 -8.36
N SER A 67 -6.24 -19.61 -9.02
CA SER A 67 -6.76 -20.42 -10.12
C SER A 67 -5.93 -20.35 -11.41
N PHE A 68 -4.99 -19.39 -11.50
CA PHE A 68 -4.16 -19.15 -12.69
C PHE A 68 -2.71 -19.61 -12.54
N GLY A 69 -2.33 -20.15 -11.39
CA GLY A 69 -0.98 -20.64 -11.16
C GLY A 69 -0.77 -21.15 -9.75
N GLU A 70 0.32 -21.88 -9.55
CA GLU A 70 0.74 -22.38 -8.25
C GLU A 70 2.06 -21.74 -7.84
N TYR A 71 2.18 -21.47 -6.54
CA TYR A 71 3.40 -21.00 -5.91
C TYR A 71 3.36 -21.34 -4.42
N ASP A 72 4.51 -21.75 -3.88
CA ASP A 72 4.63 -22.09 -2.46
C ASP A 72 4.89 -20.82 -1.64
N GLY A 73 4.21 -20.71 -0.50
CA GLY A 73 4.36 -19.56 0.39
C GLY A 73 3.05 -19.19 1.07
N CYS A 74 3.09 -18.12 1.88
CA CYS A 74 1.86 -17.55 2.43
C CYS A 74 1.01 -16.88 1.34
N ASP A 75 -0.27 -16.64 1.62
CA ASP A 75 -1.20 -16.09 0.60
C ASP A 75 -0.73 -14.75 0.00
N LEU A 76 0.01 -13.92 0.76
CA LEU A 76 0.63 -12.70 0.22
C LEU A 76 1.68 -13.04 -0.85
N VAL A 77 2.63 -13.91 -0.51
CA VAL A 77 3.71 -14.34 -1.42
C VAL A 77 3.08 -15.00 -2.64
N LYS A 78 2.23 -16.00 -2.40
CA LYS A 78 1.56 -16.75 -3.46
C LYS A 78 0.80 -15.83 -4.42
N SER A 79 -0.04 -14.94 -3.91
CA SER A 79 -0.82 -14.04 -4.77
C SER A 79 0.07 -13.08 -5.55
N THR A 80 1.04 -12.45 -4.90
CA THR A 80 1.95 -11.48 -5.52
C THR A 80 2.77 -12.14 -6.64
N ILE A 81 3.35 -13.31 -6.38
CA ILE A 81 4.19 -14.00 -7.35
C ILE A 81 3.38 -14.59 -8.50
N ILE A 82 2.19 -15.14 -8.26
CA ILE A 82 1.36 -15.60 -9.39
C ILE A 82 0.93 -14.41 -10.25
N TYR A 83 0.55 -13.27 -9.65
CA TYR A 83 0.24 -12.05 -10.40
C TYR A 83 1.42 -11.57 -11.26
N LEU A 84 2.64 -11.67 -10.73
CA LEU A 84 3.88 -11.34 -11.44
C LEU A 84 4.13 -12.31 -12.61
N LYS A 85 4.15 -13.62 -12.36
CA LYS A 85 4.45 -14.66 -13.37
C LYS A 85 3.40 -14.76 -14.48
N THR A 86 2.15 -14.49 -14.15
CA THR A 86 1.04 -14.55 -15.13
C THR A 86 0.82 -13.23 -15.87
N GLU A 87 1.56 -12.18 -15.52
CA GLU A 87 1.42 -10.82 -16.06
C GLU A 87 -0.01 -10.25 -15.92
N LYS A 88 -0.79 -10.74 -14.96
CA LYS A 88 -2.21 -10.36 -14.77
C LYS A 88 -2.40 -9.09 -13.96
N CYS A 89 -1.35 -8.56 -13.34
CA CYS A 89 -1.42 -7.31 -12.58
C CYS A 89 -0.71 -6.17 -13.34
N PRO A 90 -1.46 -5.22 -13.91
CA PRO A 90 -0.88 -4.09 -14.61
C PRO A 90 0.00 -3.20 -13.73
N LEU A 91 -0.27 -3.14 -12.41
CA LEU A 91 0.56 -2.37 -11.48
C LEU A 91 1.96 -2.96 -11.38
N LEU A 92 2.05 -4.28 -11.11
CA LEU A 92 3.34 -4.98 -11.05
C LEU A 92 4.11 -4.78 -12.35
N PHE A 93 3.45 -4.88 -13.51
CA PHE A 93 4.10 -4.64 -14.79
C PHE A 93 4.55 -3.18 -15.00
N SER A 94 3.76 -2.20 -14.53
CA SER A 94 4.02 -0.77 -14.73
C SER A 94 5.17 -0.21 -13.90
N ALA A 95 5.49 -0.82 -12.75
CA ALA A 95 6.65 -0.42 -11.96
C ALA A 95 7.96 -0.69 -12.70
N LYS A 96 8.92 0.23 -12.65
CA LYS A 96 10.27 0.03 -13.20
C LYS A 96 11.18 -0.74 -12.24
N MET A 97 11.00 -0.52 -10.94
CA MET A 97 11.67 -1.25 -9.87
C MET A 97 10.73 -1.44 -8.67
N TYR A 98 11.18 -2.24 -7.70
CA TYR A 98 10.50 -2.42 -6.43
C TYR A 98 11.36 -1.94 -5.25
N VAL A 99 10.72 -1.30 -4.27
CA VAL A 99 11.29 -1.01 -2.96
C VAL A 99 10.52 -1.82 -1.92
N VAL A 100 11.22 -2.63 -1.15
CA VAL A 100 10.64 -3.62 -0.24
C VAL A 100 11.13 -3.31 1.17
N GLU A 101 10.23 -3.10 2.12
CA GLU A 101 10.57 -3.07 3.54
C GLU A 101 11.25 -4.38 3.95
N ASP A 102 12.26 -4.32 4.82
CA ASP A 102 12.98 -5.50 5.30
C ASP A 102 12.17 -6.25 6.38
N PHE A 103 11.04 -6.86 5.96
CA PHE A 103 10.07 -7.48 6.89
C PHE A 103 9.93 -9.01 6.76
N CYS A 104 10.36 -9.61 5.66
CA CYS A 104 10.16 -11.03 5.39
C CYS A 104 11.14 -11.54 4.33
N ASP A 105 12.18 -12.26 4.77
CA ASP A 105 13.21 -12.85 3.90
C ASP A 105 12.59 -13.72 2.81
N HIS A 106 11.62 -14.57 3.14
CA HIS A 106 10.95 -15.42 2.16
C HIS A 106 10.21 -14.62 1.07
N PHE A 107 9.60 -13.49 1.42
CA PHE A 107 8.96 -12.63 0.42
C PHE A 107 10.00 -11.96 -0.48
N ILE A 108 11.08 -11.45 0.10
CA ILE A 108 12.18 -10.81 -0.61
C ILE A 108 12.84 -11.80 -1.58
N GLU A 109 13.22 -12.99 -1.11
CA GLU A 109 13.81 -14.07 -1.91
C GLU A 109 12.88 -14.50 -3.05
N SER A 110 11.59 -14.69 -2.76
CA SER A 110 10.60 -15.06 -3.78
C SER A 110 10.47 -13.99 -4.85
N LEU A 111 10.43 -12.71 -4.45
CA LEU A 111 10.32 -11.60 -5.39
C LEU A 111 11.59 -11.51 -6.26
N GLN A 112 12.78 -11.60 -5.66
CA GLN A 112 14.07 -11.58 -6.36
C GLN A 112 14.25 -12.74 -7.34
N GLY A 113 13.75 -13.93 -6.98
CA GLY A 113 13.85 -15.11 -7.84
C GLY A 113 12.92 -15.07 -9.06
N GLU A 114 11.88 -14.22 -9.05
CA GLU A 114 10.78 -14.28 -10.02
C GLU A 114 10.63 -12.98 -10.84
N THR A 115 11.52 -12.00 -10.68
CA THR A 115 11.56 -10.77 -11.49
C THR A 115 12.97 -10.39 -11.90
N GLU A 116 13.12 -9.85 -13.10
CA GLU A 116 14.37 -9.22 -13.56
C GLU A 116 14.44 -7.73 -13.18
N LYS A 117 13.36 -7.16 -12.64
CA LYS A 117 13.33 -5.76 -12.24
C LYS A 117 14.25 -5.53 -11.04
N PRO A 118 14.94 -4.37 -10.96
CA PRO A 118 15.71 -4.01 -9.78
C PRO A 118 14.85 -4.02 -8.52
N ILE A 119 15.42 -4.53 -7.42
CA ILE A 119 14.79 -4.56 -6.09
C ILE A 119 15.72 -3.88 -5.11
N CYS A 120 15.19 -2.88 -4.39
CA CYS A 120 15.82 -2.29 -3.21
C CYS A 120 15.17 -2.88 -1.96
N VAL A 121 15.94 -3.59 -1.13
CA VAL A 121 15.51 -3.88 0.24
C VAL A 121 15.82 -2.64 1.09
N TYR A 122 14.78 -1.98 1.58
CA TYR A 122 14.89 -0.69 2.25
C TYR A 122 15.46 -0.85 3.65
N ARG A 123 16.73 -0.45 3.81
CA ARG A 123 17.46 -0.45 5.09
C ARG A 123 17.81 0.94 5.59
N ASN A 124 18.13 1.84 4.66
CA ASN A 124 18.45 3.24 4.95
C ASN A 124 18.20 4.13 3.71
N GLU A 125 18.20 5.44 3.93
CA GLU A 125 17.95 6.42 2.88
C GLU A 125 19.06 6.52 1.84
N ASP A 126 20.31 6.28 2.20
CA ASP A 126 21.44 6.49 1.29
C ASP A 126 21.50 5.38 0.23
N GLU A 127 21.28 4.12 0.62
CA GLU A 127 21.10 3.01 -0.32
C GLU A 127 19.90 3.25 -1.25
N LEU A 128 18.78 3.76 -0.72
CA LEU A 128 17.61 4.09 -1.51
C LEU A 128 17.90 5.21 -2.53
N LYS A 129 18.60 6.27 -2.15
CA LYS A 129 18.99 7.36 -3.08
C LYS A 129 19.85 6.82 -4.23
N LEU A 130 20.88 6.04 -3.91
CA LEU A 130 21.81 5.49 -4.89
C LEU A 130 21.10 4.64 -5.95
N ILE A 131 20.21 3.74 -5.52
CA ILE A 131 19.49 2.87 -6.48
C ILE A 131 18.45 3.64 -7.29
N LEU A 132 17.78 4.65 -6.71
CA LEU A 132 16.83 5.50 -7.45
C LEU A 132 17.56 6.29 -8.55
N GLU A 133 18.72 6.87 -8.24
CA GLU A 133 19.59 7.55 -9.21
C GLU A 133 20.07 6.61 -10.30
N GLU A 134 20.47 5.39 -9.93
CA GLU A 134 20.92 4.37 -10.87
C GLU A 134 19.79 3.94 -11.83
N VAL A 135 18.60 3.66 -11.32
CA VAL A 135 17.49 3.09 -12.10
C VAL A 135 16.76 4.15 -12.93
N TYR A 136 16.47 5.31 -12.35
CA TYR A 136 15.66 6.33 -13.01
C TYR A 136 16.50 7.40 -13.72
N LYS A 137 17.81 7.49 -13.43
CA LYS A 137 18.70 8.54 -13.96
C LYS A 137 18.16 9.94 -13.67
N ARG A 138 17.62 10.13 -12.47
CA ARG A 138 17.09 11.40 -11.96
C ARG A 138 17.89 11.83 -10.74
N GLU A 139 18.06 13.13 -10.57
CA GLU A 139 18.76 13.69 -9.42
C GLU A 139 17.78 14.00 -8.29
N TYR A 140 18.29 13.95 -7.06
CA TYR A 140 17.54 14.34 -5.88
C TYR A 140 17.16 15.83 -5.93
N SER A 141 15.87 16.14 -5.76
CA SER A 141 15.41 17.51 -5.59
C SER A 141 15.01 17.77 -4.14
N LYS A 142 15.78 18.63 -3.47
CA LYS A 142 15.47 19.11 -2.11
C LYS A 142 14.10 19.80 -2.06
N GLU A 143 13.76 20.58 -3.08
CA GLU A 143 12.48 21.29 -3.17
C GLU A 143 11.31 20.29 -3.23
N LEU A 144 11.40 19.27 -4.09
CA LEU A 144 10.36 18.23 -4.18
C LEU A 144 10.26 17.44 -2.86
N HIS A 145 11.38 17.17 -2.21
CA HIS A 145 11.38 16.47 -0.92
C HIS A 145 10.66 17.28 0.16
N GLU A 146 10.94 18.57 0.28
CA GLU A 146 10.28 19.46 1.25
C GLU A 146 8.77 19.54 0.99
N ILE A 147 8.37 19.63 -0.28
CA ILE A 147 6.95 19.57 -0.67
C ILE A 147 6.34 18.24 -0.26
N ALA A 148 7.00 17.12 -0.54
CA ALA A 148 6.47 15.79 -0.22
C ALA A 148 6.30 15.61 1.30
N ILE A 149 7.30 15.99 2.11
CA ILE A 149 7.23 15.96 3.57
C ILE A 149 6.02 16.74 4.07
N GLU A 150 5.78 17.94 3.54
CA GLU A 150 4.66 18.78 3.96
C GLU A 150 3.31 18.17 3.58
N GLU A 151 3.19 17.58 2.40
CA GLU A 151 1.97 16.88 2.00
C GLU A 151 1.72 15.63 2.87
N PHE A 152 2.76 14.86 3.21
CA PHE A 152 2.65 13.72 4.13
C PHE A 152 2.24 14.14 5.55
N LYS A 153 2.80 15.24 6.09
CA LYS A 153 2.34 15.78 7.38
C LYS A 153 0.86 16.13 7.39
N LYS A 154 0.35 16.74 6.32
CA LYS A 154 -1.09 17.04 6.19
C LYS A 154 -1.93 15.77 6.10
N MET A 155 -1.45 14.77 5.36
CA MET A 155 -2.10 13.46 5.30
C MET A 155 -2.15 12.81 6.69
N ASP A 156 -1.05 12.80 7.44
CA ASP A 156 -1.01 12.24 8.81
C ASP A 156 -2.01 12.92 9.75
N LEU A 157 -2.18 14.25 9.64
CA LEU A 157 -3.22 14.97 10.39
C LEU A 157 -4.64 14.51 10.02
N ALA A 158 -4.91 14.20 8.75
CA ALA A 158 -6.19 13.64 8.34
C ALA A 158 -6.36 12.20 8.83
N LEU A 159 -5.35 11.35 8.68
CA LEU A 159 -5.39 9.96 9.17
C LEU A 159 -5.64 9.90 10.69
N ASN A 160 -4.98 10.77 11.47
CA ASN A 160 -5.23 10.90 12.91
C ASN A 160 -6.69 11.24 13.22
N LYS A 161 -7.34 12.08 12.40
CA LYS A 161 -8.77 12.38 12.55
C LYS A 161 -9.67 11.17 12.28
N LEU A 162 -9.30 10.29 11.35
CA LEU A 162 -10.03 9.03 11.12
C LEU A 162 -10.07 8.18 12.41
N HIS A 163 -8.94 8.08 13.10
CA HIS A 163 -8.84 7.29 14.34
C HIS A 163 -9.66 7.84 15.51
N ILE A 164 -9.97 9.14 15.54
CA ILE A 164 -10.85 9.77 16.55
C ILE A 164 -12.24 10.12 15.99
N SER A 165 -12.66 9.45 14.92
CA SER A 165 -13.97 9.64 14.30
C SER A 165 -14.97 8.56 14.68
N ASN A 166 -16.19 8.70 14.15
CA ASN A 166 -17.26 7.72 14.25
C ASN A 166 -17.11 6.46 13.37
N LEU A 167 -16.06 6.37 12.56
CA LEU A 167 -15.85 5.24 11.63
C LEU A 167 -15.55 3.93 12.34
N SER A 168 -15.96 2.82 11.75
CA SER A 168 -15.52 1.48 12.16
C SER A 168 -14.03 1.25 11.86
N GLY A 169 -13.41 0.28 12.52
CA GLY A 169 -12.02 -0.10 12.26
C GLY A 169 -11.78 -0.54 10.81
N ARG A 170 -12.77 -1.20 10.20
CA ARG A 170 -12.75 -1.56 8.78
C ARG A 170 -12.75 -0.33 7.87
N GLU A 171 -13.66 0.61 8.10
CA GLU A 171 -13.75 1.83 7.27
C GLU A 171 -12.46 2.67 7.36
N ILE A 172 -11.88 2.79 8.56
CA ILE A 172 -10.58 3.45 8.76
C ILE A 172 -9.50 2.76 7.93
N PHE A 173 -9.39 1.43 8.06
CA PHE A 173 -8.40 0.67 7.30
C PHE A 173 -8.60 0.81 5.78
N GLU A 174 -9.84 0.75 5.29
CA GLU A 174 -10.14 0.91 3.87
C GLU A 174 -9.70 2.29 3.36
N VAL A 175 -9.99 3.37 4.09
CA VAL A 175 -9.56 4.73 3.72
C VAL A 175 -8.03 4.84 3.71
N GLU A 176 -7.37 4.41 4.78
CA GLU A 176 -5.91 4.49 4.92
C GLU A 176 -5.20 3.68 3.84
N PHE A 177 -5.58 2.42 3.69
CA PHE A 177 -4.92 1.49 2.79
C PHE A 177 -5.18 1.83 1.32
N PHE A 178 -6.44 2.04 0.92
CA PHE A 178 -6.76 2.24 -0.49
C PHE A 178 -6.42 3.66 -0.99
N SER A 179 -6.37 4.67 -0.12
CA SER A 179 -5.91 6.00 -0.52
C SER A 179 -4.49 6.01 -1.10
N ARG A 180 -3.64 5.03 -0.73
CA ARG A 180 -2.29 4.86 -1.27
C ARG A 180 -2.24 4.56 -2.78
N TYR A 181 -3.37 4.18 -3.37
CA TYR A 181 -3.48 4.00 -4.82
C TYR A 181 -3.73 5.31 -5.58
N LEU A 182 -3.96 6.43 -4.88
CA LEU A 182 -3.88 7.76 -5.47
C LEU A 182 -2.41 8.19 -5.55
N ILE A 183 -1.81 7.99 -6.72
CA ILE A 183 -0.37 8.12 -6.90
C ILE A 183 0.11 9.58 -6.95
N ASP A 184 -0.79 10.51 -7.28
CA ASP A 184 -0.56 11.94 -7.12
C ASP A 184 -0.77 12.33 -5.66
N ILE A 185 0.31 12.78 -5.02
CA ILE A 185 0.34 13.09 -3.58
C ILE A 185 -0.67 14.20 -3.19
N LYS A 186 -0.89 15.18 -4.07
CA LYS A 186 -1.82 16.29 -3.80
C LYS A 186 -3.27 15.85 -3.92
N GLU A 187 -3.56 14.96 -4.88
CA GLU A 187 -4.86 14.31 -5.02
C GLU A 187 -5.16 13.40 -3.82
N ARG A 188 -4.17 12.61 -3.38
CA ARG A 188 -4.28 11.77 -2.19
C ARG A 188 -4.56 12.60 -0.94
N ARG A 189 -3.78 13.66 -0.71
CA ARG A 189 -4.01 14.59 0.40
C ARG A 189 -5.42 15.18 0.35
N LYS A 190 -5.82 15.71 -0.80
CA LYS A 190 -7.13 16.32 -0.97
C LYS A 190 -8.26 15.33 -0.67
N PHE A 191 -8.15 14.09 -1.14
CA PHE A 191 -9.12 13.04 -0.83
C PHE A 191 -9.25 12.78 0.68
N LEU A 192 -8.12 12.68 1.38
CA LEU A 192 -8.11 12.44 2.82
C LEU A 192 -8.72 13.63 3.60
N GLU A 193 -8.37 14.87 3.24
CA GLU A 193 -8.96 16.08 3.82
C GLU A 193 -10.48 16.13 3.61
N GLU A 194 -10.96 15.93 2.39
CA GLU A 194 -12.40 15.92 2.07
C GLU A 194 -13.17 14.76 2.74
N THR A 195 -12.46 13.67 3.08
CA THR A 195 -13.04 12.54 3.80
C THR A 195 -13.28 12.92 5.25
N VAL A 196 -12.28 13.51 5.92
CA VAL A 196 -12.37 13.84 7.35
C VAL A 196 -13.24 15.06 7.66
N GLU A 197 -13.42 15.98 6.71
CA GLU A 197 -14.30 17.15 6.86
C GLU A 197 -15.76 16.78 7.16
N LYS A 198 -16.19 15.57 6.79
CA LYS A 198 -17.57 15.10 6.91
C LYS A 198 -17.80 14.20 8.13
N LEU A 199 -16.77 13.98 8.94
CA LEU A 199 -16.82 13.05 10.06
C LEU A 199 -17.20 13.73 11.36
N ASP A 200 -18.00 13.04 12.15
CA ASP A 200 -18.19 13.38 13.55
C ASP A 200 -16.98 12.89 14.34
N LEU A 201 -16.28 13.81 14.99
CA LEU A 201 -15.13 13.50 15.83
C LEU A 201 -15.59 13.32 17.28
N TYR A 202 -15.18 12.23 17.89
CA TYR A 202 -15.31 12.01 19.33
C TYR A 202 -14.22 11.08 19.82
N ASP A 203 -13.73 11.37 21.02
CA ASP A 203 -12.74 10.53 21.67
C ASP A 203 -13.34 9.13 21.90
N CYS A 204 -12.75 8.12 21.23
CA CYS A 204 -13.22 6.75 21.30
C CYS A 204 -12.04 5.82 21.55
N ASP A 205 -12.12 5.08 22.64
CA ASP A 205 -11.17 4.00 22.90
C ASP A 205 -11.29 2.95 21.78
N ARG A 206 -10.19 2.74 21.07
CA ARG A 206 -10.06 1.71 20.03
C ARG A 206 -9.03 0.70 20.48
N ILE A 207 -9.38 -0.57 20.37
CA ILE A 207 -8.40 -1.64 20.57
C ILE A 207 -7.43 -1.63 19.38
N THR A 208 -6.13 -1.74 19.65
CA THR A 208 -5.14 -1.95 18.59
C THR A 208 -5.05 -3.44 18.32
N VAL A 209 -5.24 -3.84 17.06
CA VAL A 209 -5.04 -5.19 16.57
C VAL A 209 -3.85 -5.21 15.63
N THR A 210 -2.96 -6.18 15.82
CA THR A 210 -1.71 -6.26 15.07
C THR A 210 -1.77 -7.34 13.99
N ALA A 211 -1.23 -7.03 12.81
CA ALA A 211 -1.12 -7.97 11.70
C ALA A 211 0.17 -7.76 10.90
N VAL A 212 0.70 -8.79 10.25
CA VAL A 212 1.89 -8.60 9.38
C VAL A 212 1.48 -7.99 8.04
N CYS A 213 0.50 -8.59 7.36
CA CYS A 213 0.07 -8.20 6.01
C CYS A 213 -1.47 -8.09 5.97
N PRO A 214 -2.06 -7.02 6.53
CA PRO A 214 -3.51 -6.93 6.70
C PRO A 214 -4.29 -6.76 5.38
N GLY A 215 -3.64 -6.27 4.31
CA GLY A 215 -4.31 -5.87 3.05
C GLY A 215 -5.25 -6.93 2.46
N GLY A 216 -4.85 -8.21 2.45
CA GLY A 216 -5.69 -9.30 1.92
C GLY A 216 -6.60 -9.98 2.95
N ILE A 217 -6.49 -9.64 4.25
CA ILE A 217 -7.24 -10.33 5.32
C ILE A 217 -8.08 -9.39 6.19
N TYR A 218 -8.09 -8.09 5.91
CA TYR A 218 -8.73 -7.09 6.77
C TYR A 218 -10.23 -7.36 7.00
N ARG A 219 -10.93 -7.93 6.01
CA ARG A 219 -12.35 -8.33 6.14
C ARG A 219 -12.54 -9.52 7.07
N ALA A 220 -11.61 -10.46 7.06
CA ALA A 220 -11.63 -11.60 7.97
C ALA A 220 -11.31 -11.16 9.40
N ILE A 221 -10.38 -10.21 9.56
CA ILE A 221 -10.12 -9.56 10.86
C ILE A 221 -11.39 -8.85 11.36
N ASP A 222 -12.03 -8.02 10.54
CA ASP A 222 -13.29 -7.33 10.87
C ASP A 222 -14.39 -8.33 11.32
N SER A 223 -14.52 -9.45 10.61
CA SER A 223 -15.51 -10.49 10.92
C SER A 223 -15.23 -11.27 12.20
N ASP A 224 -13.95 -11.45 12.55
CA ASP A 224 -13.51 -12.14 13.78
C ASP A 224 -13.66 -11.25 15.02
N LEU A 225 -13.53 -9.94 14.84
CA LEU A 225 -13.66 -8.99 15.92
C LEU A 225 -15.13 -8.79 16.31
N ASN A 226 -15.43 -9.01 17.59
CA ASN A 226 -16.74 -8.73 18.17
C ASN A 226 -16.97 -7.22 18.46
N THR A 227 -16.30 -6.34 17.73
CA THR A 227 -16.37 -4.88 17.91
C THR A 227 -16.06 -4.14 16.62
N ILE A 228 -16.69 -2.99 16.43
CA ILE A 228 -16.37 -2.06 15.33
C ILE A 228 -15.28 -1.05 15.73
N ARG A 229 -14.90 -0.97 17.01
CA ARG A 229 -13.95 0.03 17.54
C ARG A 229 -12.57 -0.56 17.70
N TYR A 230 -11.87 -0.68 16.57
CA TYR A 230 -10.50 -1.14 16.54
C TYR A 230 -9.67 -0.33 15.54
N GLY A 231 -8.35 -0.47 15.61
CA GLY A 231 -7.41 0.00 14.60
C GLY A 231 -6.45 -1.13 14.23
N ILE A 232 -6.20 -1.32 12.93
CA ILE A 232 -5.26 -2.32 12.44
C ILE A 232 -3.89 -1.66 12.34
N LYS A 233 -2.90 -2.22 13.05
CA LYS A 233 -1.50 -1.80 12.97
C LYS A 233 -0.65 -2.92 12.38
N ARG A 234 0.26 -2.57 11.48
CA ARG A 234 1.29 -3.51 11.03
C ARG A 234 2.30 -3.76 12.16
N ASP A 235 2.54 -5.03 12.47
CA ASP A 235 3.52 -5.47 13.47
C ASP A 235 4.15 -6.79 13.02
N ILE A 236 5.47 -6.80 12.86
CA ILE A 236 6.22 -7.96 12.36
C ILE A 236 6.76 -8.78 13.55
N ASP A 237 6.97 -8.14 14.70
CA ASP A 237 7.54 -8.79 15.88
C ASP A 237 6.48 -9.59 16.65
N ASN A 238 5.29 -9.00 16.82
CA ASN A 238 4.20 -9.58 17.63
C ASN A 238 2.81 -9.49 16.98
N PRO A 239 2.62 -10.04 15.76
CA PRO A 239 1.31 -10.05 15.11
C PRO A 239 0.31 -10.97 15.80
N ILE A 240 -0.93 -10.50 15.96
CA ILE A 240 -2.07 -11.35 16.31
C ILE A 240 -2.56 -12.08 15.06
N PHE A 241 -2.78 -11.33 13.98
CA PHE A 241 -3.39 -11.83 12.74
C PHE A 241 -2.39 -11.93 11.59
N THR A 242 -2.50 -12.98 10.79
CA THR A 242 -1.67 -13.18 9.60
C THR A 242 -2.45 -13.85 8.48
N CYS A 243 -1.90 -13.79 7.26
CA CYS A 243 -2.42 -14.58 6.16
C CYS A 243 -2.01 -16.05 6.30
N LYS A 244 -2.76 -16.95 5.69
CA LYS A 244 -2.48 -18.39 5.73
C LYS A 244 -1.11 -18.67 5.12
N GLY A 245 -0.44 -19.67 5.70
CA GLY A 245 0.93 -20.04 5.32
C GLY A 245 2.01 -19.12 5.89
N CYS A 246 1.67 -18.01 6.56
CA CYS A 246 2.65 -17.20 7.28
C CYS A 246 3.21 -18.01 8.47
N PHE A 247 4.52 -17.92 8.73
CA PHE A 247 5.17 -18.58 9.87
C PHE A 247 4.95 -17.79 11.18
N MET A 248 4.64 -16.50 11.09
CA MET A 248 4.28 -15.63 12.21
C MET A 248 2.78 -15.74 12.54
N GLY A 249 2.35 -15.04 13.60
CA GLY A 249 0.95 -14.83 13.94
C GLY A 249 0.29 -15.95 14.74
N LYS A 250 -0.73 -15.58 15.52
CA LYS A 250 -1.55 -16.52 16.31
C LYS A 250 -2.77 -17.00 15.53
N ILE A 251 -3.45 -16.09 14.86
CA ILE A 251 -4.67 -16.34 14.07
C ILE A 251 -4.34 -16.15 12.59
N LYS A 252 -4.78 -17.08 11.76
CA LYS A 252 -4.43 -17.13 10.33
C LYS A 252 -5.68 -17.19 9.46
N PHE A 253 -5.79 -16.27 8.50
CA PHE A 253 -6.92 -16.20 7.58
C PHE A 253 -6.48 -16.44 6.14
N ASN A 254 -7.35 -17.04 5.34
CA ASN A 254 -7.16 -17.03 3.90
C ASN A 254 -7.46 -15.63 3.35
N TYR A 255 -6.87 -15.30 2.19
CA TYR A 255 -7.36 -14.24 1.33
C TYR A 255 -8.72 -14.56 0.72
#